data_AF-A0A7D8YGA4-F1
#
_entry.id   AF-A0A7D8YGA4-F1
#
_cell.length_a   1.000
_cell.length_b   1.000
_cell.length_c   1.000
_cell.angle_alpha   90.00
_cell.angle_beta   90.00
_cell.angle_gamma   90.00
#
_symmetry.space_group_name_H-M   'P 1'
#
loop_
_entity.id
_entity.type
_entity.pdbx_description
1 polymer ?
#
loop_
_entity_poly.entity_id
_entity_poly.type
_entity_poly.pdbx_seq_one_letter_code
_entity_poly.pdbx_strand_id
1 'polypeptide(L)'
;MSSLIPENFEMVAPSEADVVLARESSRLLASRKLGAQTSIRLQVLGDGEPAEIMTVPASALRLFVHLLTEMSRGNAVTLIPNHAELTTQQAADLLNVSRPYVVKLLLEGKIPSRTVGKYRRIRFDDLMAFKRKDDETREKVLDQLSADAQELEMGY
;
A
#
# COMPACT_ATOMS: atom_id res chain seq x y z
N MET A 1 15.61 -22.47 -13.66
CA MET A 1 14.57 -22.95 -12.72
C MET A 1 13.73 -21.76 -12.30
N SER A 2 12.43 -21.87 -12.53
CA SER A 2 11.43 -20.81 -12.58
C SER A 2 11.53 -19.82 -11.43
N SER A 3 11.88 -18.57 -11.75
CA SER A 3 11.69 -17.44 -10.83
C SER A 3 10.19 -17.13 -10.82
N LEU A 4 9.47 -17.79 -9.93
CA LEU A 4 8.14 -17.37 -9.48
C LEU A 4 8.28 -16.00 -8.81
N ILE A 5 8.35 -14.94 -9.63
CA ILE A 5 7.77 -13.66 -9.24
C ILE A 5 6.28 -13.96 -9.22
N PRO A 6 5.59 -13.90 -8.07
CA PRO A 6 4.15 -14.04 -8.09
C PRO A 6 3.61 -12.93 -9.00
N GLU A 7 2.70 -13.24 -9.92
CA GLU A 7 1.99 -12.29 -10.78
C GLU A 7 1.28 -11.17 -9.97
N ASN A 8 1.26 -11.27 -8.65
CA ASN A 8 0.57 -10.40 -7.69
C ASN A 8 1.27 -9.05 -7.39
N PHE A 9 2.26 -8.61 -8.16
CA PHE A 9 2.94 -7.32 -7.96
C PHE A 9 2.96 -6.48 -9.24
N GLU A 10 1.87 -6.50 -10.00
CA GLU A 10 1.72 -5.57 -11.11
C GLU A 10 1.46 -4.17 -10.57
N MET A 11 2.39 -3.25 -10.84
CA MET A 11 2.21 -1.83 -10.61
C MET A 11 1.41 -1.26 -11.78
N VAL A 12 0.19 -0.82 -11.51
CA VAL A 12 -0.66 -0.22 -12.54
C VAL A 12 -0.55 1.30 -12.44
N ALA A 13 0.10 1.91 -13.43
CA ALA A 13 0.13 3.36 -13.59
C ALA A 13 -1.06 3.81 -14.46
N PRO A 14 -1.92 4.73 -13.97
CA PRO A 14 -3.09 5.16 -14.74
C PRO A 14 -2.69 6.02 -15.95
N SER A 15 -3.32 5.79 -17.10
CA SER A 15 -3.32 6.73 -18.21
C SER A 15 -4.18 7.96 -17.90
N GLU A 16 -4.09 9.01 -18.72
CA GLU A 16 -4.96 10.19 -18.58
C GLU A 16 -6.45 9.82 -18.65
N ALA A 17 -6.81 8.87 -19.52
CA ALA A 17 -8.17 8.36 -19.61
C ALA A 17 -8.60 7.62 -18.34
N ASP A 18 -7.70 6.81 -17.76
CA ASP A 18 -7.96 6.10 -16.51
C ASP A 18 -8.16 7.06 -15.33
N VAL A 19 -7.39 8.15 -15.26
CA VAL A 19 -7.54 9.19 -14.22
C VAL A 19 -8.96 9.77 -14.23
N VAL A 20 -9.49 10.08 -15.42
CA VAL A 20 -10.84 10.63 -15.58
C VAL A 20 -11.89 9.59 -15.17
N LEU A 21 -11.80 8.38 -15.71
CA LEU A 21 -12.74 7.29 -15.40
C LEU A 21 -12.74 6.92 -13.91
N ALA A 22 -11.56 6.89 -13.29
CA ALA A 22 -11.39 6.59 -11.87
C ALA A 22 -12.01 7.67 -10.98
N ARG A 23 -11.90 8.95 -11.37
CA ARG A 23 -12.54 10.06 -10.66
C ARG A 23 -14.07 9.95 -10.69
N GLU A 24 -14.64 9.67 -11.84
CA GLU A 24 -16.10 9.53 -11.99
C GLU A 24 -16.62 8.31 -11.22
N SER A 25 -15.94 7.17 -11.39
CA SER A 25 -16.31 5.89 -10.77
C SER A 25 -16.17 5.93 -9.24
N SER A 26 -15.08 6.49 -8.71
CA SER A 26 -14.88 6.61 -7.25
C SER A 26 -15.96 7.48 -6.62
N ARG A 27 -16.34 8.61 -7.24
CA ARG A 27 -17.42 9.48 -6.74
C ARG A 27 -18.77 8.76 -6.73
N LEU A 28 -19.10 8.05 -7.81
CA LEU A 28 -20.35 7.30 -7.92
C LEU A 28 -20.43 6.22 -6.84
N LEU A 29 -19.36 5.45 -6.65
CA LEU A 29 -19.32 4.37 -5.67
C LEU A 29 -19.27 4.89 -4.23
N ALA A 30 -18.54 5.98 -3.95
CA ALA A 30 -18.47 6.60 -2.62
C ALA A 30 -19.82 7.16 -2.15
N SER A 31 -20.68 7.60 -3.08
CA SER A 31 -22.04 8.07 -2.75
C SER A 31 -22.97 6.93 -2.27
N ARG A 32 -22.61 5.67 -2.51
CA ARG A 32 -23.40 4.52 -2.08
C ARG A 32 -23.11 4.24 -0.60
N LYS A 33 -24.16 4.31 0.23
CA LYS A 33 -24.07 3.90 1.63
C LYS A 33 -23.91 2.37 1.71
N LEU A 34 -22.67 1.90 1.75
CA LEU A 34 -22.33 0.49 1.94
C LEU A 34 -22.62 -0.03 3.36
N GLY A 35 -22.79 0.88 4.34
CA GLY A 35 -23.22 0.54 5.70
C GLY A 35 -22.45 -0.62 6.34
N ALA A 36 -23.16 -1.39 7.16
CA ALA A 36 -22.67 -2.62 7.79
C ALA A 36 -22.86 -3.88 6.90
N GLN A 37 -23.12 -3.72 5.60
CA GLN A 37 -23.31 -4.85 4.69
C GLN A 37 -22.03 -5.70 4.63
N THR A 38 -22.18 -7.02 4.63
CA THR A 38 -21.07 -7.98 4.49
C THR A 38 -20.72 -8.22 3.02
N SER A 39 -21.69 -8.08 2.11
CA SER A 39 -21.54 -8.32 0.67
C SER A 39 -22.31 -7.31 -0.18
N ILE A 40 -21.91 -7.17 -1.43
CA ILE A 40 -22.61 -6.38 -2.46
C ILE A 40 -22.70 -7.17 -3.76
N ARG A 41 -23.78 -6.95 -4.53
CA ARG A 41 -23.93 -7.51 -5.87
C ARG A 41 -23.40 -6.51 -6.90
N LEU A 42 -22.54 -6.98 -7.79
CA LEU A 42 -22.04 -6.24 -8.95
C LEU A 42 -22.60 -6.88 -10.21
N GLN A 43 -22.89 -6.03 -11.19
CA GLN A 43 -23.27 -6.47 -12.52
C GLN A 43 -22.16 -6.07 -13.50
N VAL A 44 -21.67 -7.03 -14.27
CA VAL A 44 -20.67 -6.82 -15.32
C VAL A 44 -21.38 -6.97 -16.66
N LEU A 45 -21.13 -6.04 -17.57
CA LEU A 45 -21.62 -6.08 -18.94
C LEU A 45 -20.44 -6.38 -19.85
N GLY A 46 -20.52 -7.48 -20.60
CA GLY A 46 -19.57 -7.79 -21.67
C GLY A 46 -20.08 -7.24 -23.00
N ASP A 47 -19.16 -7.05 -23.96
CA ASP A 47 -19.56 -6.70 -25.32
C ASP A 47 -20.21 -7.92 -25.99
N GLY A 48 -21.51 -7.82 -26.29
CA GLY A 48 -22.30 -8.91 -26.89
C GLY A 48 -22.70 -10.04 -25.92
N GLU A 49 -22.26 -10.02 -24.66
CA GLU A 49 -22.56 -11.05 -23.67
C GLU A 49 -23.67 -10.62 -22.70
N PRO A 50 -24.51 -11.56 -22.19
CA PRO A 50 -25.53 -11.24 -21.21
C PRO A 50 -24.89 -10.73 -19.92
N ALA A 51 -25.53 -9.74 -19.31
CA ALA A 51 -25.00 -9.13 -18.10
C ALA A 51 -24.92 -10.16 -16.95
N GLU A 52 -23.74 -10.30 -16.37
CA GLU A 52 -23.47 -11.26 -15.30
C GLU A 52 -23.55 -10.58 -13.93
N ILE A 53 -24.29 -11.17 -13.01
CA ILE A 53 -24.42 -10.67 -11.63
C ILE A 53 -23.59 -11.54 -10.69
N MET A 54 -22.63 -10.93 -9.99
CA MET A 54 -21.78 -11.59 -8.99
C MET A 54 -21.95 -10.95 -7.62
N THR A 55 -21.71 -11.73 -6.55
CA THR A 55 -21.69 -11.22 -5.18
C THR A 55 -20.24 -11.14 -4.70
N VAL A 56 -19.82 -9.98 -4.21
CA VAL A 56 -18.47 -9.76 -3.69
C VAL A 56 -18.52 -9.24 -2.25
N PRO A 57 -17.45 -9.42 -1.44
CA PRO A 57 -17.37 -8.84 -0.12
C PRO A 57 -17.45 -7.31 -0.17
N ALA A 58 -18.19 -6.70 0.76
CA ALA A 58 -18.28 -5.25 0.84
C ALA A 58 -16.90 -4.60 1.15
N SER A 59 -16.01 -5.33 1.84
CA SER A 59 -14.61 -4.94 2.06
C SER A 59 -13.83 -4.83 0.74
N ALA A 60 -14.03 -5.76 -0.21
CA ALA A 60 -13.35 -5.71 -1.50
C ALA A 60 -13.77 -4.48 -2.30
N LEU A 61 -15.07 -4.14 -2.30
CA LEU A 61 -15.52 -2.91 -2.97
C LEU A 61 -14.96 -1.65 -2.30
N ARG A 62 -14.86 -1.62 -0.95
CA ARG A 62 -14.21 -0.50 -0.25
C ARG A 62 -12.74 -0.33 -0.68
N LEU A 63 -12.00 -1.43 -0.83
CA LEU A 63 -10.63 -1.38 -1.36
C LEU A 63 -10.60 -0.88 -2.80
N PHE A 64 -11.53 -1.31 -3.64
CA PHE A 64 -11.64 -0.84 -5.02
C PHE A 64 -11.92 0.67 -5.10
N VAL A 65 -12.77 1.22 -4.22
CA VAL A 65 -13.00 2.68 -4.15
C VAL A 65 -11.72 3.43 -3.76
N HIS A 66 -10.93 2.93 -2.81
CA HIS A 66 -9.65 3.53 -2.47
C HIS A 66 -8.66 3.48 -3.64
N LEU A 67 -8.58 2.34 -4.34
CA LEU A 67 -7.76 2.17 -5.53
C LEU A 67 -8.11 3.20 -6.62
N LEU A 68 -9.41 3.35 -6.93
CA LEU A 68 -9.87 4.34 -7.90
C LEU A 68 -9.58 5.78 -7.44
N THR A 69 -9.63 6.04 -6.13
CA THR A 69 -9.28 7.35 -5.57
C THR A 69 -7.82 7.68 -5.81
N GLU A 70 -6.91 6.73 -5.59
CA GLU A 70 -5.49 6.92 -5.88
C GLU A 70 -5.21 7.09 -7.38
N MET A 71 -5.83 6.25 -8.23
CA MET A 71 -5.72 6.41 -9.69
C MET A 71 -6.25 7.78 -10.16
N SER A 72 -7.32 8.30 -9.55
CA SER A 72 -7.87 9.62 -9.91
C SER A 72 -6.95 10.81 -9.59
N ARG A 73 -5.93 10.58 -8.77
CA ARG A 73 -4.84 11.51 -8.43
C ARG A 73 -3.61 11.34 -9.33
N GLY A 74 -3.63 10.36 -10.23
CA GLY A 74 -2.48 9.99 -11.07
C GLY A 74 -1.47 9.07 -10.36
N ASN A 75 -1.82 8.54 -9.18
CA ASN A 75 -0.92 7.68 -8.44
C ASN A 75 -0.96 6.25 -9.01
N ALA A 76 0.22 5.64 -9.16
CA ALA A 76 0.32 4.22 -9.44
C ALA A 76 -0.14 3.41 -8.23
N VAL A 77 -0.80 2.27 -8.48
CA VAL A 77 -1.36 1.41 -7.44
C VAL A 77 -0.81 -0.01 -7.53
N THR A 78 -0.60 -0.62 -6.37
CA THR A 78 -0.15 -2.01 -6.23
C THR A 78 -0.93 -2.68 -5.10
N LEU A 79 -1.47 -3.88 -5.34
CA LEU A 79 -2.09 -4.69 -4.30
C LEU A 79 -1.07 -5.66 -3.72
N ILE A 80 -0.75 -5.54 -2.44
CA ILE A 80 0.24 -6.40 -1.77
C ILE A 80 -0.47 -7.29 -0.74
N PRO A 81 -0.47 -8.62 -0.90
CA PRO A 81 -0.98 -9.53 0.12
C PRO A 81 -0.16 -9.43 1.42
N ASN A 82 -0.81 -9.47 2.59
CA ASN A 82 -0.12 -9.34 3.88
C ASN A 82 0.93 -10.45 4.13
N HIS A 83 0.67 -11.66 3.65
CA HIS A 83 1.60 -12.79 3.76
C HIS A 83 2.67 -12.80 2.67
N ALA A 84 2.69 -11.79 1.79
CA ALA A 84 3.67 -11.73 0.73
C ALA A 84 5.06 -11.50 1.30
N GLU A 85 6.03 -12.13 0.64
CA GLU A 85 7.43 -11.94 0.94
C GLU A 85 8.07 -11.01 -0.06
N LEU A 86 8.70 -9.98 0.50
CA LEU A 86 9.36 -8.93 -0.21
C LEU A 86 10.83 -9.26 -0.40
N THR A 87 11.34 -8.90 -1.56
CA THR A 87 12.78 -8.76 -1.77
C THR A 87 13.32 -7.55 -1.00
N THR A 88 14.64 -7.50 -0.78
CA THR A 88 15.26 -6.31 -0.16
C THR A 88 15.14 -5.06 -1.02
N GLN A 89 14.88 -5.17 -2.33
CA GLN A 89 14.60 -4.02 -3.18
C GLN A 89 13.18 -3.50 -2.91
N GLN A 90 12.17 -4.36 -3.01
CA GLN A 90 10.78 -3.99 -2.74
C GLN A 90 10.60 -3.38 -1.33
N ALA A 91 11.31 -3.94 -0.34
CA ALA A 91 11.31 -3.36 1.00
C ALA A 91 11.95 -1.97 1.07
N ALA A 92 12.99 -1.71 0.27
CA ALA A 92 13.62 -0.40 0.20
C ALA A 92 12.70 0.62 -0.46
N ASP A 93 12.03 0.21 -1.54
CA ASP A 93 11.06 1.04 -2.26
C ASP A 93 9.88 1.41 -1.33
N LEU A 94 9.35 0.45 -0.57
CA LEU A 94 8.26 0.67 0.39
C LEU A 94 8.64 1.55 1.59
N LEU A 95 9.90 1.47 2.03
CA LEU A 95 10.41 2.32 3.12
C LEU A 95 10.89 3.69 2.62
N ASN A 96 10.93 3.91 1.30
CA ASN A 96 11.53 5.08 0.65
C ASN A 96 12.98 5.34 1.10
N VAL A 97 13.79 4.28 1.09
CA VAL A 97 15.21 4.30 1.51
C VAL A 97 16.07 3.52 0.53
N SER A 98 17.39 3.58 0.70
CA SER A 98 18.30 2.81 -0.15
C SER A 98 18.29 1.32 0.20
N ARG A 99 18.44 0.44 -0.81
CA ARG A 99 18.59 -1.01 -0.59
C ARG A 99 19.72 -1.36 0.38
N PRO A 100 20.92 -0.75 0.33
CA PRO A 100 21.96 -1.00 1.33
C PRO A 100 21.53 -0.73 2.76
N TYR A 101 20.70 0.30 2.98
CA TYR A 101 20.15 0.59 4.31
C TYR A 101 19.22 -0.52 4.80
N VAL A 102 18.31 -1.02 3.95
CA VAL A 102 17.48 -2.18 4.31
C VAL A 102 18.36 -3.40 4.65
N VAL A 103 19.37 -3.68 3.83
CA VAL A 103 20.30 -4.80 4.09
C VAL A 103 20.98 -4.66 5.45
N LYS A 104 21.41 -3.45 5.82
CA LYS A 104 21.96 -3.15 7.15
C LYS A 104 20.95 -3.46 8.25
N LEU A 105 19.70 -3.01 8.12
CA LEU A 105 18.64 -3.30 9.10
C LEU A 105 18.39 -4.81 9.28
N LEU A 106 18.46 -5.58 8.19
CA LEU A 106 18.31 -7.05 8.26
C LEU A 106 19.49 -7.71 8.97
N LEU A 107 20.72 -7.27 8.69
CA LEU A 107 21.93 -7.78 9.35
C LEU A 107 21.96 -7.45 10.84
N GLU A 108 21.44 -6.28 11.22
CA GLU A 108 21.27 -5.85 12.61
C GLU A 108 20.09 -6.53 13.31
N GLY A 109 19.30 -7.35 12.61
CA GLY A 109 18.13 -8.02 13.18
C GLY A 109 16.96 -7.09 13.52
N LYS A 110 16.99 -5.83 13.05
CA LYS A 110 15.92 -4.84 13.30
C LYS A 110 14.63 -5.14 12.55
N ILE A 111 14.74 -5.83 11.43
CA ILE A 111 13.60 -6.35 10.68
C ILE A 111 13.81 -7.86 10.52
N PRO A 112 12.87 -8.70 10.98
CA PRO A 112 12.91 -10.13 10.72
C PRO A 112 13.06 -10.43 9.22
N SER A 113 13.96 -11.35 8.88
CA SER A 113 14.10 -11.83 7.51
C SER A 113 14.48 -13.30 7.50
N ARG A 114 14.07 -14.00 6.45
CA ARG A 114 14.50 -15.38 6.19
C ARG A 114 15.44 -15.42 5.00
N THR A 115 16.36 -16.37 5.01
CA THR A 115 17.25 -16.63 3.88
C THR A 115 16.66 -17.74 3.01
N VAL A 116 16.56 -17.49 1.71
CA VAL A 116 16.09 -18.44 0.69
C VAL A 116 17.17 -18.56 -0.38
N GLY A 117 17.97 -19.61 -0.29
CA GLY A 117 19.19 -19.75 -1.08
C GLY A 117 20.16 -18.60 -0.78
N LYS A 118 20.51 -17.81 -1.80
CA LYS A 118 21.41 -16.64 -1.67
C LYS A 118 20.67 -15.35 -1.27
N TYR A 119 19.34 -15.32 -1.35
CA TYR A 119 18.57 -14.09 -1.20
C TYR A 119 17.87 -14.02 0.16
N ARG A 120 17.67 -12.80 0.67
CA ARG A 120 16.83 -12.54 1.84
C ARG A 120 15.40 -12.22 1.41
N ARG A 121 14.45 -12.65 2.22
CA ARG A 121 13.02 -12.39 2.10
C ARG A 121 12.50 -11.79 3.41
N ILE A 122 11.65 -10.78 3.28
CA ILE A 122 11.08 -10.02 4.40
C ILE A 122 9.57 -10.15 4.29
N ARG A 123 8.87 -10.52 5.36
CA ARG A 123 7.40 -10.51 5.31
C ARG A 123 6.90 -9.07 5.29
N PHE A 124 5.87 -8.79 4.50
CA PHE A 124 5.28 -7.45 4.44
C PHE A 124 4.84 -6.94 5.82
N ASP A 125 4.20 -7.80 6.62
CA ASP A 125 3.77 -7.44 7.99
C ASP A 125 4.94 -6.97 8.87
N ASP A 126 6.08 -7.67 8.82
CA ASP A 126 7.27 -7.33 9.59
C ASP A 126 7.88 -6.00 9.14
N LEU A 127 7.90 -5.75 7.83
CA LEU A 127 8.38 -4.49 7.26
C LEU A 127 7.49 -3.31 7.70
N MET A 128 6.16 -3.48 7.64
CA MET A 128 5.23 -2.43 8.03
C MET A 128 5.23 -2.19 9.54
N ALA A 129 5.46 -3.22 10.35
CA ALA A 129 5.65 -3.08 11.79
C ALA A 129 6.89 -2.24 12.11
N PHE A 130 8.01 -2.48 11.42
CA PHE A 130 9.20 -1.64 11.52
C PHE A 130 8.92 -0.19 11.11
N LYS A 131 8.26 0.01 9.96
CA LYS A 131 7.93 1.35 9.45
C LYS A 131 7.13 2.17 10.47
N ARG A 132 6.06 1.59 11.04
CA ARG A 132 5.24 2.29 12.05
C ARG A 132 6.05 2.74 13.25
N LYS A 133 6.91 1.86 13.79
CA LYS A 133 7.78 2.19 14.93
C LYS A 133 8.79 3.30 14.58
N ASP A 134 9.33 3.28 13.38
CA ASP A 134 10.28 4.29 12.90
C ASP A 134 9.60 5.65 12.71
N ASP A 135 8.41 5.68 12.11
CA ASP A 135 7.60 6.90 11.94
C ASP A 135 7.22 7.51 13.30
N GLU A 136 6.75 6.70 14.26
CA GLU A 136 6.46 7.14 15.63
C GLU A 136 7.69 7.71 16.35
N THR A 137 8.88 7.18 16.07
CA THR A 137 10.13 7.68 16.66
C THR A 137 10.51 9.02 16.05
N ARG A 138 10.33 9.18 14.73
CA ARG A 138 10.61 10.45 14.03
C ARG A 138 9.68 11.56 14.48
N GLU A 139 8.39 11.27 14.65
CA GLU A 139 7.40 12.23 15.14
C GLU A 139 7.79 12.77 16.53
N LYS A 140 8.15 11.89 17.46
CA LYS A 140 8.63 12.30 18.81
C LYS A 140 9.87 13.20 18.77
N VAL A 141 10.79 12.95 17.85
CA VAL A 141 11.99 13.79 17.69
C VAL A 141 11.61 15.17 17.15
N LEU A 142 10.68 15.25 16.20
CA LEU A 142 10.19 16.53 15.67
C LEU A 142 9.44 17.33 16.74
N ASP A 143 8.62 16.67 17.56
CA ASP A 143 7.93 17.30 18.69
C ASP A 143 8.93 17.86 19.70
N GLN A 144 9.98 17.10 20.03
CA GLN A 144 11.03 17.57 20.95
C GLN A 144 11.79 18.77 20.37
N LEU A 145 12.19 18.72 19.09
CA LEU A 145 12.87 19.83 18.42
C LEU A 145 11.99 21.09 18.37
N SER A 146 10.69 20.93 18.20
CA SER A 146 9.73 22.05 18.19
C SER A 146 9.55 22.64 19.58
N ALA A 147 9.46 21.81 20.62
CA ALA A 147 9.40 22.25 22.01
C ALA A 147 10.68 23.00 22.41
N ASP A 148 11.86 22.45 22.09
CA ASP A 148 13.16 23.07 22.38
C ASP A 148 13.28 24.44 21.67
N ALA A 149 12.85 24.53 20.40
CA ALA A 149 12.86 25.79 19.66
C ALA A 149 11.91 26.84 20.27
N GLN A 150 10.73 26.43 20.74
CA GLN A 150 9.76 27.34 21.36
C GLN A 150 10.23 27.82 22.74
N GLU A 151 10.91 26.97 23.52
CA GLU A 151 11.53 27.35 24.79
C GLU A 151 12.68 28.36 24.57
N LEU A 152 13.44 28.21 23.49
CA LEU A 152 14.51 29.15 23.10
C LEU A 152 13.98 30.48 22.55
N GLU A 153 12.85 30.50 21.84
CA GLU A 153 12.21 31.73 21.34
C GLU A 153 11.44 32.51 22.43
N MET A 154 10.98 31.84 23.48
CA MET A 154 10.32 32.47 24.63
C MET A 154 11.29 32.92 25.74
N GLY A 155 12.60 32.73 25.52
CA GLY A 155 13.66 33.07 26.46
C GLY A 155 14.22 34.49 26.32
N TYR A 156 13.39 35.54 26.28
CA TYR A 156 13.78 36.94 26.58
C TYR A 156 12.60 37.79 27.08
#